data_AF-E5ATI3-F1
#
_entry.id   AF-E5ATI3-F1
#
_cell.length_a   1.000
_cell.length_b   1.000
_cell.length_c   1.000
_cell.angle_alpha   90.00
_cell.angle_beta   90.00
_cell.angle_gamma   90.00
#
_symmetry.space_group_name_H-M   'P 1'
#
loop_
_entity.id
_entity.type
_entity.pdbx_description
1 polymer ?
#
loop_
_entity_poly.entity_id
_entity_poly.type
_entity_poly.pdbx_seq_one_letter_code
_entity_poly.pdbx_strand_id
1 'polypeptide(L)'
;MLFMTSHSYETDIVSMLNAGTNDYIVQPVSAQILLACVETLLRHAYRQSVSGSREQFGDYTFDSALQPVQVRDTPASLTNKAFELALLLFRNLARPLSRSHIFERNWKQDVDIPSHTIDTLI
;
A
#
# COMPACT_ATOMS: atom_id res chain seq x y z
N MET A 1 -7.62 -7.71 -5.49
CA MET A 1 -7.77 -9.13 -5.84
C MET A 1 -8.54 -9.28 -7.14
N LEU A 2 -8.06 -10.11 -8.04
CA LEU A 2 -8.76 -10.53 -9.26
C LEU A 2 -9.36 -11.92 -9.04
N PHE A 3 -10.64 -12.10 -9.34
CA PHE A 3 -11.31 -13.40 -9.25
C PHE A 3 -11.71 -13.90 -10.65
N MET A 4 -11.51 -15.19 -10.89
CA MET A 4 -11.81 -15.84 -12.17
C MET A 4 -12.63 -17.10 -11.95
N THR A 5 -13.74 -17.25 -12.68
CA THR A 5 -14.66 -18.38 -12.52
C THR A 5 -15.35 -18.75 -13.84
N SER A 6 -15.83 -19.99 -13.94
CA SER A 6 -16.68 -20.49 -15.04
C SER A 6 -18.17 -20.27 -14.78
N HIS A 7 -18.56 -19.89 -13.57
CA HIS A 7 -19.95 -19.67 -13.17
C HIS A 7 -20.27 -18.18 -13.27
N SER A 8 -21.28 -17.83 -14.06
CA SER A 8 -21.67 -16.44 -14.36
C SER A 8 -22.98 -16.02 -13.69
N TYR A 9 -23.42 -16.72 -12.64
CA TYR A 9 -24.65 -16.35 -11.95
C TYR A 9 -24.49 -14.97 -11.32
N GLU A 10 -25.42 -14.06 -11.60
CA GLU A 10 -25.41 -12.69 -11.11
C GLU A 10 -25.27 -12.62 -9.58
N THR A 11 -25.91 -13.55 -8.86
CA THR A 11 -25.81 -13.70 -7.40
C THR A 11 -24.36 -13.90 -6.92
N ASP A 12 -23.58 -14.70 -7.65
CA ASP A 12 -22.18 -14.99 -7.30
C ASP A 12 -21.30 -13.75 -7.54
N ILE A 13 -21.56 -13.02 -8.62
CA ILE A 13 -20.87 -11.77 -8.96
C ILE A 13 -21.10 -10.74 -7.86
N VAL A 14 -22.36 -10.52 -7.49
CA VAL A 14 -22.76 -9.55 -6.46
C VAL A 14 -22.16 -9.92 -5.10
N SER A 15 -22.22 -11.20 -4.72
CA SER A 15 -21.63 -11.69 -3.47
C SER A 15 -20.10 -11.44 -3.43
N MET A 16 -19.40 -11.71 -4.53
CA MET A 16 -17.94 -11.55 -4.61
C MET A 16 -17.50 -10.08 -4.65
N LEU A 17 -18.28 -9.21 -5.31
CA LEU A 17 -18.06 -7.76 -5.27
C LEU A 17 -18.26 -7.22 -3.85
N ASN A 18 -19.32 -7.65 -3.15
CA ASN A 18 -19.57 -7.28 -1.75
C ASN A 18 -18.49 -7.79 -0.79
N ALA A 19 -17.84 -8.92 -1.11
CA ALA A 19 -16.71 -9.47 -0.36
C ALA A 19 -15.40 -8.67 -0.54
N GLY A 20 -15.41 -7.59 -1.34
CA GLY A 20 -14.25 -6.70 -1.53
C GLY A 20 -13.31 -7.12 -2.66
N THR A 21 -13.79 -7.93 -3.61
CA THR A 21 -13.03 -8.26 -4.81
C THR A 21 -12.89 -7.01 -5.69
N ASN A 22 -11.69 -6.77 -6.25
CA ASN A 22 -11.46 -5.60 -7.12
C ASN A 22 -11.98 -5.82 -8.54
N ASP A 23 -11.86 -7.05 -9.05
CA ASP A 23 -12.25 -7.41 -10.41
C ASP A 23 -12.74 -8.85 -10.49
N TYR A 24 -13.71 -9.10 -11.37
CA TYR A 24 -14.34 -10.40 -11.58
C TYR A 24 -14.38 -10.75 -13.08
N ILE A 25 -13.87 -11.92 -13.45
CA ILE A 25 -13.79 -12.39 -14.84
C ILE A 25 -14.47 -13.75 -14.97
N VAL A 26 -15.40 -13.85 -15.93
CA VAL A 26 -16.03 -15.11 -16.35
C VAL A 26 -15.23 -15.74 -17.49
N GLN A 27 -14.91 -17.02 -17.40
CA GLN A 27 -14.30 -17.78 -18.49
C GLN A 27 -15.34 -18.24 -19.52
N PRO A 28 -14.96 -18.33 -20.82
CA PRO A 28 -13.62 -18.13 -21.37
C PRO A 28 -13.27 -16.64 -21.57
N VAL A 29 -12.03 -16.27 -21.23
CA VAL A 29 -11.50 -14.92 -21.41
C VAL A 29 -10.28 -14.95 -22.33
N SER A 30 -10.14 -13.94 -23.18
CA SER A 30 -8.93 -13.77 -24.00
C SER A 30 -7.71 -13.45 -23.13
N ALA A 31 -6.56 -14.01 -23.50
CA ALA A 31 -5.27 -13.68 -22.86
C ALA A 31 -4.99 -12.17 -22.87
N GLN A 32 -5.37 -11.46 -23.92
CA GLN A 32 -5.17 -10.01 -24.03
C GLN A 32 -6.04 -9.23 -23.03
N ILE A 33 -7.28 -9.69 -22.79
CA ILE A 33 -8.18 -9.08 -21.81
C ILE A 33 -7.66 -9.32 -20.40
N LEU A 34 -7.19 -10.54 -20.12
CA LEU A 34 -6.59 -10.87 -18.83
C LEU A 34 -5.34 -10.01 -18.56
N LEU A 35 -4.47 -9.85 -19.56
CA LEU A 35 -3.28 -8.99 -19.46
C LEU A 35 -3.68 -7.54 -19.12
N ALA A 36 -4.66 -6.96 -19.82
CA ALA A 36 -5.12 -5.60 -19.57
C ALA A 36 -5.70 -5.40 -18.15
N CYS A 37 -6.42 -6.40 -17.63
CA CYS A 37 -6.94 -6.37 -16.26
C CYS A 37 -5.80 -6.41 -15.24
N VAL A 38 -4.80 -7.28 -15.44
CA VAL A 38 -3.61 -7.35 -14.59
C VAL A 38 -2.84 -6.02 -14.62
N GLU A 39 -2.58 -5.46 -15.80
CA GLU A 39 -1.90 -4.15 -15.92
C GLU A 39 -2.67 -3.03 -15.22
N THR A 40 -4.00 -3.05 -15.27
CA THR A 40 -4.86 -2.08 -14.58
C THR A 40 -4.76 -2.22 -13.06
N LEU A 41 -4.79 -3.45 -12.56
CA LEU A 41 -4.60 -3.75 -11.13
C LEU A 41 -3.22 -3.32 -10.64
N LEU A 42 -2.16 -3.62 -11.41
CA LEU A 42 -0.80 -3.17 -11.08
C LEU A 42 -0.72 -1.64 -11.09
N ARG A 43 -1.33 -0.96 -12.07
CA ARG A 43 -1.37 0.51 -12.10
C ARG A 43 -2.08 1.10 -10.89
N HIS A 44 -3.11 0.45 -10.35
CA HIS A 44 -3.78 0.90 -9.13
C HIS A 44 -2.92 0.63 -7.88
N ALA A 45 -2.31 -0.56 -7.79
CA ALA A 45 -1.41 -0.93 -6.71
C ALA A 45 -0.18 0.00 -6.63
N TYR A 46 0.40 0.33 -7.78
CA TYR A 46 1.58 1.20 -7.90
C TYR A 46 1.24 2.68 -8.06
N ARG A 47 -0.01 3.10 -8.27
CA ARG A 47 -0.37 4.53 -8.22
C ARG A 47 -0.07 5.15 -6.85
N GLN A 48 -0.06 4.35 -5.78
CA GLN A 48 0.39 4.79 -4.46
C GLN A 48 1.92 4.96 -4.35
N SER A 49 2.70 4.44 -5.29
CA SER A 49 4.16 4.61 -5.34
C SER A 49 4.64 5.66 -6.35
N VAL A 50 3.75 6.16 -7.24
CA VAL A 50 4.09 7.09 -8.34
C VAL A 50 3.50 8.49 -8.13
N SER A 51 2.93 8.79 -6.96
CA SER A 51 2.55 10.16 -6.58
C SER A 51 3.78 10.98 -6.18
N GLY A 52 4.61 11.32 -7.17
CA GLY A 52 5.77 12.20 -7.01
C GLY A 52 6.87 11.61 -6.12
N SER A 53 8.12 11.91 -6.44
CA SER A 53 9.18 11.67 -5.46
C SER A 53 8.92 12.41 -4.15
N ARG A 54 8.07 13.45 -4.14
CA ARG A 54 7.85 14.34 -3.01
C ARG A 54 6.38 14.40 -2.55
N GLU A 55 6.14 14.13 -1.28
CA GLU A 55 4.83 14.24 -0.60
C GLU A 55 4.90 15.30 0.51
N GLN A 56 3.91 16.18 0.61
CA GLN A 56 3.86 17.25 1.62
C GLN A 56 2.65 17.08 2.55
N PHE A 57 2.90 17.16 3.85
CA PHE A 57 1.93 17.09 4.93
C PHE A 57 2.15 18.26 5.90
N GLY A 58 1.52 19.40 5.63
CA GLY A 58 1.75 20.63 6.39
C GLY A 58 3.22 21.07 6.29
N ASP A 59 3.88 21.19 7.45
CA ASP A 59 5.30 21.56 7.57
C ASP A 59 6.27 20.43 7.17
N TYR A 60 5.76 19.23 6.91
CA TYR A 60 6.58 18.05 6.62
C TYR A 60 6.60 17.74 5.13
N THR A 61 7.79 17.51 4.59
CA THR A 61 7.99 17.12 3.19
C THR A 61 8.81 15.84 3.13
N PHE A 62 8.28 14.80 2.50
CA PHE A 62 8.92 13.50 2.33
C PHE A 62 9.40 13.37 0.89
N ASP A 63 10.69 13.13 0.67
CA ASP A 63 11.23 12.84 -0.66
C ASP A 63 11.61 11.35 -0.77
N SER A 64 10.71 10.52 -1.29
CA SER A 64 10.86 9.08 -1.47
C SER A 64 11.98 8.68 -2.44
N ALA A 65 12.48 9.60 -3.28
CA ALA A 65 13.58 9.29 -4.20
C ALA A 65 14.96 9.49 -3.55
N LEU A 66 15.08 10.49 -2.66
CA LEU A 66 16.33 10.80 -1.97
C LEU A 66 16.38 10.24 -0.53
N GLN A 67 15.22 9.83 0.01
CA GLN A 67 14.96 9.49 1.41
C GLN A 67 15.14 10.59 2.50
N PRO A 68 15.24 11.92 2.23
CA PRO A 68 15.18 12.93 3.27
C PRO A 68 13.72 13.27 3.63
N VAL A 69 13.49 13.49 4.92
CA VAL A 69 12.36 14.30 5.40
C VAL A 69 12.85 15.74 5.54
N GLN A 70 12.01 16.70 5.23
CA GLN A 70 12.20 18.10 5.62
C GLN A 70 11.08 18.50 6.58
N VAL A 71 11.44 19.21 7.63
CA VAL A 71 10.49 19.86 8.56
C VAL A 71 10.75 21.35 8.47
N ARG A 72 9.76 22.13 7.99
CA ARG A 72 9.91 23.58 7.77
C ARG A 72 11.17 23.90 6.96
N ASP A 73 11.32 23.21 5.83
CA ASP A 73 12.45 23.33 4.90
C ASP A 73 13.82 22.93 5.48
N THR A 74 13.89 22.40 6.71
CA THR A 74 15.12 21.89 7.31
C THR A 74 15.20 20.38 7.13
N PRO A 75 16.26 19.83 6.50
CA PRO A 75 16.40 18.40 6.32
C PRO A 75 16.61 17.69 7.66
N ALA A 76 15.81 16.66 7.90
CA ALA A 76 15.94 15.72 9.00
C ALA A 76 16.38 14.36 8.43
N SER A 77 17.49 13.85 8.95
CA SER A 77 17.99 12.52 8.58
C SER A 77 17.27 11.47 9.42
N LEU A 78 16.61 10.53 8.75
CA LEU A 78 15.96 9.38 9.36
C LEU A 78 16.62 8.11 8.85
N THR A 79 16.59 7.05 9.67
CA THR A 79 16.87 5.70 9.14
C THR A 79 15.78 5.32 8.14
N ASN A 80 16.09 4.44 7.18
CA ASN A 80 15.09 4.01 6.17
C ASN A 80 13.79 3.49 6.82
N LYS A 81 13.92 2.69 7.89
CA LYS A 81 12.75 2.17 8.63
C LYS A 81 11.93 3.29 9.30
N ALA A 82 12.60 4.30 9.88
CA ALA A 82 11.90 5.44 10.47
C ALA A 82 11.23 6.34 9.42
N PHE A 83 11.86 6.53 8.25
CA PHE A 83 11.29 7.25 7.13
C PHE A 83 10.01 6.57 6.63
N GLU A 84 10.05 5.25 6.37
CA GLU A 84 8.90 4.48 5.90
C GLU A 84 7.76 4.47 6.91
N LEU A 85 8.07 4.30 8.20
CA LEU A 85 7.10 4.40 9.28
C LEU A 85 6.45 5.78 9.36
N ALA A 86 7.25 6.85 9.33
CA ALA A 86 6.73 8.21 9.36
C ALA A 86 5.82 8.46 8.15
N LEU A 87 6.27 8.15 6.94
CA LEU A 87 5.47 8.32 5.73
C LEU A 87 4.14 7.52 5.81
N LEU A 88 4.18 6.30 6.32
CA LEU A 88 2.99 5.48 6.57
C LEU A 88 2.00 6.17 7.51
N LEU A 89 2.48 6.71 8.63
CA LEU A 89 1.65 7.42 9.60
C LEU A 89 1.07 8.70 9.00
N PHE A 90 1.88 9.50 8.29
CA PHE A 90 1.44 10.74 7.65
C PHE A 90 0.37 10.50 6.58
N ARG A 91 0.51 9.45 5.78
CA ARG A 91 -0.51 9.01 4.81
C ARG A 91 -1.83 8.55 5.46
N ASN A 92 -1.84 8.29 6.77
CA ASN A 92 -2.98 7.75 7.52
C ASN A 92 -3.34 8.60 8.76
N LEU A 93 -3.02 9.89 8.80
CA LEU A 93 -3.22 10.78 9.97
C LEU A 93 -4.62 10.74 10.60
N ALA A 94 -5.66 10.42 9.82
CA ALA A 94 -7.05 10.34 10.30
C ALA A 94 -7.55 8.91 10.58
N ARG A 95 -6.68 7.89 10.48
CA ARG A 95 -7.05 6.48 10.61
C ARG A 95 -6.15 5.79 11.64
N PRO A 96 -6.72 5.21 12.72
CA PRO A 96 -5.93 4.39 13.63
C PRO A 96 -5.38 3.17 12.88
N LEU A 97 -4.06 2.99 12.93
CA LEU A 97 -3.37 1.84 12.37
C LEU A 97 -3.03 0.84 13.48
N SER A 98 -3.44 -0.41 13.31
CA SER A 98 -3.05 -1.49 14.24
C SER A 98 -1.55 -1.78 14.13
N ARG A 99 -0.92 -2.20 15.24
CA ARG A 99 0.49 -2.58 15.28
C ARG A 99 0.85 -3.68 14.27
N SER A 100 -0.02 -4.69 14.11
CA SER A 100 0.17 -5.76 13.12
C SER A 100 0.24 -5.21 11.69
N HIS A 101 -0.66 -4.30 11.33
CA HIS A 101 -0.65 -3.64 10.02
C HIS A 101 0.63 -2.82 9.75
N ILE A 102 1.15 -2.12 10.77
CA ILE A 102 2.41 -1.38 10.66
C ILE A 102 3.58 -2.35 10.43
N PHE A 103 3.60 -3.47 11.14
CA PHE A 103 4.66 -4.49 11.04
C PHE A 103 4.64 -5.20 9.68
N GLU A 104 3.47 -5.62 9.20
CA GLU A 104 3.32 -6.25 7.89
C GLU A 104 3.75 -5.35 6.73
N ARG A 105 3.68 -4.03 6.88
CA ARG A 105 4.02 -3.09 5.80
C ARG A 105 5.49 -2.69 5.79
N ASN A 106 6.10 -2.47 6.97
CA ASN A 106 7.47 -1.95 7.09
C ASN A 106 8.54 -3.04 7.36
N TRP A 107 8.16 -4.24 7.83
CA TRP A 107 9.11 -5.29 8.23
C TRP A 107 9.00 -6.59 7.42
N LYS A 108 8.39 -6.55 6.25
CA LYS A 108 8.07 -7.73 5.42
C LYS A 108 9.26 -8.58 4.93
N GLN A 109 10.51 -8.19 5.23
CA GLN A 109 11.71 -8.98 4.92
C GLN A 109 12.42 -9.60 6.13
N ASP A 110 12.06 -9.22 7.36
CA ASP A 110 12.66 -9.79 8.58
C ASP A 110 11.63 -10.72 9.25
N VAL A 111 11.47 -11.92 8.70
CA VAL A 111 10.74 -13.02 9.34
C VAL A 111 11.57 -13.47 10.54
N ASP A 112 11.22 -12.92 11.71
CA ASP A 112 11.64 -13.26 13.09
C ASP A 112 12.24 -12.06 13.82
N ILE A 113 11.41 -11.09 14.25
CA ILE A 113 11.78 -10.17 15.32
C ILE A 113 10.61 -10.06 16.32
N PRO A 114 10.83 -10.34 17.63
CA PRO A 114 9.80 -10.22 18.64
C PRO A 114 9.36 -8.76 18.84
N SER A 115 8.11 -8.58 19.24
CA SER A 115 7.30 -7.33 19.31
C SER A 115 7.86 -6.14 20.14
N HIS A 116 9.09 -6.19 20.65
CA HIS A 116 9.65 -5.21 21.60
C HIS A 116 10.43 -4.05 20.96
N THR A 117 10.69 -4.07 19.65
CA THR A 117 11.51 -3.01 19.00
C THR A 117 10.78 -1.68 18.83
N ILE A 118 9.45 -1.65 19.04
CA ILE A 118 8.64 -0.42 18.89
C ILE A 118 8.91 0.58 20.03
N ASP A 119 9.25 0.10 21.23
CA ASP A 119 9.36 0.97 22.41
C ASP A 119 10.66 1.82 22.44
N THR A 120 11.61 1.58 21.52
CA THR A 120 12.87 2.34 21.44
C THR A 120 12.84 3.47 20.41
N LEU A 121 11.79 3.59 19.59
CA LEU A 121 11.69 4.57 18.50
C LEU A 121 10.84 5.82 18.86
N ILE A 122 10.53 6.03 20.14
CA ILE A 122 9.82 7.21 20.65
C ILE A 122 10.79 8.14 21.37
#